data_AF-I7BYX9-F1
#
_entry.id   AF-I7BYX9-F1
#
_cell.length_a   1.000
_cell.length_b   1.000
_cell.length_c   1.000
_cell.angle_alpha   90.00
_cell.angle_beta   90.00
_cell.angle_gamma   90.00
#
_symmetry.space_group_name_H-M   'P 1'
#
loop_
_entity.id
_entity.type
_entity.pdbx_description
1 polymer ?
#
loop_
_entity_poly.entity_id
_entity_poly.type
_entity_poly.pdbx_seq_one_letter_code
_entity_poly.pdbx_strand_id
1 'polypeptide(L)' 'MHSSHTGQIATKHYNRQLMQAIMWDRINIAELVGVQVINLDQAPEGYGEFDAGVPKKFVIDPHKMWGAA' A
#
# COMPACT_ATOMS: atom_id res chain seq x y z
N MET A 1 25.77 18.84 -12.85
CA MET A 1 25.50 18.21 -11.54
C MET A 1 24.58 17.03 -11.79
N HIS A 2 25.04 15.80 -11.55
CA HIS A 2 24.23 14.59 -11.72
C HIS A 2 24.12 13.94 -10.34
N SER A 3 23.08 14.27 -9.58
CA SER A 3 22.81 13.56 -8.32
C SER A 3 22.01 12.30 -8.65
N SER A 4 22.65 11.15 -8.50
CA SER A 4 21.95 9.87 -8.51
C SER A 4 21.15 9.76 -7.21
N HIS A 5 19.83 9.88 -7.28
CA HIS A 5 18.94 9.67 -6.13
C HIS A 5 18.63 8.18 -6.02
N THR A 6 19.51 7.42 -5.36
CA THR A 6 19.34 6.00 -5.10
C THR A 6 19.37 5.74 -3.60
N GLY A 7 18.78 4.62 -3.17
CA GLY A 7 18.72 4.22 -1.76
C GLY A 7 17.30 4.00 -1.26
N GLN A 8 17.19 3.56 -0.02
CA GLN A 8 15.91 3.41 0.64
C GLN A 8 15.24 4.78 0.81
N ILE A 9 13.93 4.85 0.60
CA ILE A 9 13.16 6.08 0.78
C ILE A 9 13.25 6.52 2.25
N ALA A 10 13.51 7.82 2.47
CA ALA A 10 13.48 8.41 3.80
C ALA A 10 12.03 8.58 4.32
N THR A 11 11.33 7.48 4.58
CA THR A 11 9.89 7.46 4.91
C THR A 11 9.50 8.43 6.03
N LYS A 12 10.34 8.57 7.07
CA LYS A 12 10.10 9.49 8.20
C LYS A 12 10.10 10.97 7.79
N HIS A 13 10.76 11.33 6.69
CA HIS A 13 10.81 12.71 6.21
C HIS A 13 9.49 13.13 5.54
N TYR A 14 8.82 12.20 4.86
CA TYR A 14 7.65 12.49 4.02
C TYR A 14 6.30 12.04 4.63
N ASN A 15 6.28 11.04 5.51
CA ASN A 15 5.05 10.40 5.97
C ASN A 15 4.01 11.37 6.58
N ARG A 16 4.43 12.36 7.39
CA ARG A 16 3.50 13.33 8.02
C ARG A 16 2.80 14.20 6.98
N GLN A 17 3.53 14.66 5.96
CA GLN A 17 2.96 15.50 4.91
C GLN A 17 2.01 14.70 4.02
N LEU A 18 2.38 13.45 3.69
CA LEU A 18 1.52 12.54 2.93
C LEU A 18 0.24 12.17 3.69
N MET A 19 0.34 11.91 4.99
CA MET A 19 -0.82 11.66 5.85
C MET A 19 -1.78 12.86 5.85
N GLN A 20 -1.27 14.08 5.96
CA GLN A 20 -2.11 15.28 5.88
C GLN A 20 -2.80 15.38 4.52
N ALA A 21 -2.11 15.11 3.41
CA ALA A 21 -2.74 15.10 2.10
C ALA A 21 -3.90 14.10 2.00
N ILE A 22 -3.76 12.91 2.58
CA ILE A 22 -4.84 11.91 2.65
C ILE A 22 -6.00 12.43 3.51
N MET A 23 -5.73 12.97 4.71
CA MET A 23 -6.75 13.47 5.62
C MET A 23 -7.54 14.66 5.06
N TRP A 24 -6.88 15.53 4.27
CA TRP A 24 -7.50 16.67 3.60
C TRP A 24 -8.11 16.32 2.24
N ASP A 25 -8.31 15.03 1.96
CA ASP A 25 -8.90 14.49 0.72
C ASP A 25 -8.20 15.01 -0.56
N ARG A 26 -6.89 15.26 -0.48
CA ARG A 26 -6.08 15.75 -1.60
C ARG A 26 -5.62 14.60 -2.50
N ILE A 27 -5.73 13.36 -2.04
CA ILE A 27 -5.33 12.16 -2.76
C ILE A 27 -6.09 10.93 -2.26
N ASN A 28 -6.75 10.20 -3.17
CA ASN A 28 -7.32 8.87 -2.87
C ASN A 28 -6.30 7.78 -3.21
N ILE A 29 -5.36 7.54 -2.30
CA ILE A 29 -4.25 6.61 -2.55
C ILE A 29 -4.70 5.15 -2.64
N ALA A 30 -5.73 4.75 -1.88
CA ALA A 30 -6.16 3.35 -1.81
C ALA A 30 -6.77 2.87 -3.14
N GLU A 31 -7.57 3.72 -3.78
CA GLU A 31 -8.11 3.47 -5.11
C GLU A 31 -7.00 3.48 -6.17
N LEU A 32 -6.11 4.48 -6.12
CA LEU A 32 -5.05 4.65 -7.11
C LEU A 32 -4.08 3.46 -7.19
N VAL A 33 -3.81 2.79 -6.06
CA VAL A 33 -2.95 1.60 -6.01
C VAL A 33 -3.72 0.27 -6.03
N GLY A 34 -5.05 0.32 -6.18
CA GLY A 34 -5.90 -0.88 -6.23
C GLY A 34 -5.83 -1.72 -4.95
N VAL A 35 -6.07 -1.11 -3.79
CA VAL A 35 -6.04 -1.83 -2.51
C VAL A 35 -7.08 -2.96 -2.49
N GLN A 36 -6.62 -4.18 -2.20
CA GLN A 36 -7.47 -5.33 -1.87
C GLN A 36 -7.15 -5.78 -0.45
N VAL A 37 -8.14 -5.75 0.45
CA VAL A 37 -8.00 -6.27 1.82
C VAL A 37 -8.20 -7.78 1.80
N ILE A 38 -7.28 -8.52 2.41
CA ILE A 38 -7.32 -10.00 2.49
C ILE A 38 -7.14 -10.45 3.94
N ASN A 39 -7.65 -11.64 4.26
CA ASN A 39 -7.38 -12.29 5.54
C ASN A 39 -5.96 -12.87 5.57
N LEU A 40 -5.49 -13.20 6.78
CA LEU A 40 -4.17 -13.83 6.96
C LEU A 40 -4.03 -15.14 6.17
N ASP A 41 -5.09 -15.96 6.13
CA ASP A 41 -5.08 -17.26 5.44
C ASP A 41 -4.97 -17.12 3.91
N GLN A 42 -5.37 -15.97 3.36
CA GLN A 42 -5.33 -15.66 1.92
C GLN A 42 -3.96 -15.09 1.49
N ALA A 43 -3.05 -14.83 2.43
CA ALA A 43 -1.74 -14.24 2.12
C ALA A 43 -0.95 -15.05 1.07
N PRO A 44 -0.87 -16.41 1.12
CA PRO A 44 -0.13 -17.18 0.11
C PRO A 44 -0.67 -16.99 -1.31
N GLU A 45 -2.00 -16.97 -1.47
CA GLU A 45 -2.66 -16.72 -2.76
C GLU A 45 -2.40 -15.30 -3.24
N GLY A 46 -2.50 -14.31 -2.34
CA GLY A 46 -2.19 -12.91 -2.65
C GLY A 46 -0.74 -12.68 -3.11
N TYR A 47 0.22 -13.40 -2.52
CA TYR A 47 1.61 -13.40 -3.02
C TYR A 47 1.71 -13.97 -4.44
N GLY A 48 0.98 -15.05 -4.74
CA GLY A 48 0.94 -15.65 -6.08
C GLY A 48 0.31 -14.72 -7.13
N GLU A 49 -0.82 -14.08 -6.82
CA GLU A 49 -1.44 -13.09 -7.71
C GLU A 49 -0.52 -11.88 -7.95
N PHE A 50 0.15 -11.41 -6.90
CA PHE A 50 1.06 -10.28 -7.00
C PHE A 50 2.29 -10.61 -7.87
N ASP A 51 2.87 -11.80 -7.69
CA ASP A 51 3.98 -12.30 -8.51
C ASP A 51 3.56 -12.49 -9.99
N ALA A 52 2.31 -12.90 -10.23
CA ALA A 52 1.72 -13.00 -11.56
C ALA A 52 1.45 -11.62 -12.21
N GLY A 53 1.69 -10.51 -11.51
CA GLY A 53 1.62 -9.16 -12.06
C GLY A 53 0.22 -8.52 -12.00
N VAL A 54 -0.68 -9.03 -11.15
CA VAL A 54 -1.98 -8.42 -10.93
C VAL A 54 -1.81 -6.98 -10.37
N PRO A 55 -2.51 -5.97 -10.91
CA PRO A 55 -2.35 -4.57 -10.51
C PRO A 55 -3.11 -4.25 -9.21
N LYS A 56 -2.79 -4.99 -8.14
CA LYS A 56 -3.45 -4.84 -6.83
C LYS A 56 -2.43 -4.66 -5.72
N LYS A 57 -2.80 -3.87 -4.73
CA LYS A 57 -2.07 -3.73 -3.47
C LYS A 57 -2.76 -4.54 -2.38
N PHE A 58 -2.26 -5.73 -2.09
CA PHE A 58 -2.80 -6.55 -1.01
C PHE A 58 -2.46 -5.94 0.36
N VAL A 59 -3.47 -5.79 1.21
CA VAL A 59 -3.36 -5.35 2.60
C VAL A 59 -3.96 -6.45 3.48
N ILE A 60 -3.16 -7.01 4.38
CA ILE A 60 -3.60 -8.11 5.24
C ILE A 60 -4.26 -7.53 6.49
N ASP A 61 -5.51 -7.94 6.76
CA ASP A 61 -6.21 -7.70 8.03
C ASP A 61 -6.20 -9.01 8.85
N PRO A 62 -5.24 -9.18 9.78
CA PRO A 62 -5.05 -10.45 10.50
C PRO A 62 -6.14 -10.72 11.55
N HIS A 63 -6.90 -9.70 11.95
CA HIS A 63 -7.89 -9.77 13.04
C HIS A 63 -9.30 -9.40 12.60
N LYS A 64 -9.53 -9.22 11.29
CA LYS A 64 -10.85 -8.89 10.72
C LYS A 64 -11.44 -7.61 11.29
N MET A 65 -10.60 -6.62 11.61
CA MET A 65 -11.03 -5.34 12.16
C MET A 65 -11.81 -4.50 11.15
N TRP A 66 -11.52 -4.63 9.86
CA TRP A 66 -12.06 -3.79 8.80
C TRP A 66 -12.96 -4.55 7.82
N GLY A 67 -13.21 -5.83 8.08
CA GLY A 67 -14.01 -6.70 7.22
C GLY A 67 -13.33 -6.93 5.88
N ALA A 68 -12.37 -7.85 5.83
CA ALA A 68 -11.86 -8.36 4.57
C ALA A 68 -13.04 -8.97 3.77
N ALA A 69 -13.12 -8.63 2.48
CA ALA A 69 -14.15 -9.15 1.57
C ALA A 69 -13.97 -10.66 1.31
#